data_AF-A0A5N7MRM0-F1
#
_entry.id   AF-A0A5N7MRM0-F1
#
_cell.length_a   1.000
_cell.length_b   1.000
_cell.length_c   1.000
_cell.angle_alpha   90.00
_cell.angle_beta   90.00
_cell.angle_gamma   90.00
#
_symmetry.space_group_name_H-M   'P 1'
#
loop_
_entity.id
_entity.type
_entity.pdbx_description
1 polymer ?
#
loop_
_entity_poly.entity_id
_entity_poly.type
_entity_poly.pdbx_seq_one_letter_code
_entity_poly.pdbx_strand_id
1 'polypeptide(L)'
;MPKQNHSARHEQEGRGDALEAYLLEHTPGLRDHDAAQHRAFLQIEDDAYGRYPDPTPDDIAAAEAAEAALPARKRTEVQLRRSFVLLAVHLPSEVRRSRKRFVQRHQRAWNRANPTPLTWEVERTLTAAFMNADGR
;
A
#
# COMPACT_ATOMS: atom_id res chain seq x y z
N MET A 1 23.76 -28.62 21.76
CA MET A 1 24.00 -27.16 21.87
C MET A 1 24.55 -26.68 20.54
N PRO A 2 24.12 -25.54 19.96
CA PRO A 2 23.66 -24.32 20.66
C PRO A 2 22.28 -23.78 20.23
N LYS A 3 21.54 -23.26 21.21
CA LYS A 3 20.30 -22.45 21.07
C LYS A 3 20.60 -20.94 21.15
N GLN A 4 21.66 -20.46 20.49
CA GLN A 4 22.17 -19.09 20.69
C GLN A 4 21.62 -18.03 19.72
N ASN A 5 20.86 -18.43 18.68
CA ASN A 5 20.34 -17.47 17.69
C ASN A 5 18.98 -16.85 18.07
N HIS A 6 18.25 -17.44 19.02
CA HIS A 6 16.93 -16.94 19.41
C HIS A 6 17.00 -15.78 20.41
N SER A 7 18.03 -15.74 21.28
CA SER A 7 18.18 -14.66 22.27
C SER A 7 18.60 -13.34 21.62
N ALA A 8 19.57 -13.36 20.72
CA ALA A 8 20.04 -12.16 20.03
C ALA A 8 18.94 -11.52 19.16
N ARG A 9 18.08 -12.33 18.55
CA ARG A 9 16.94 -11.85 17.78
C ARG A 9 15.87 -11.19 18.67
N HIS A 10 15.55 -11.81 19.80
CA HIS A 10 14.60 -11.23 20.76
C HIS A 10 15.12 -9.95 21.43
N GLU A 11 16.42 -9.87 21.73
CA GLU A 11 17.05 -8.64 22.24
C GLU A 11 17.03 -7.52 21.19
N GLN A 12 17.19 -7.86 19.91
CA GLN A 12 17.15 -6.90 18.82
C GLN A 12 15.72 -6.43 18.50
N GLU A 13 14.73 -7.32 18.55
CA GLU A 13 13.30 -6.98 18.47
C GLU A 13 12.89 -6.08 19.64
N GLY A 14 13.24 -6.44 20.89
CA GLY A 14 12.91 -5.64 22.07
C GLY A 14 13.56 -4.26 22.08
N ARG A 15 14.78 -4.12 21.53
CA ARG A 15 15.42 -2.80 21.35
C ARG A 15 14.73 -1.96 20.27
N GLY A 16 14.24 -2.60 19.21
CA GLY A 16 13.45 -1.94 18.17
C GLY A 16 12.17 -1.35 18.74
N ASP A 17 11.43 -2.15 19.50
CA ASP A 17 10.18 -1.74 20.15
C ASP A 17 10.41 -0.61 21.17
N ALA A 18 11.50 -0.66 21.93
CA ALA A 18 11.86 0.38 22.89
C ALA A 18 12.22 1.71 22.21
N LEU A 19 12.96 1.66 21.10
CA LEU A 19 13.25 2.84 20.29
C LEU A 19 11.97 3.44 19.69
N GLU A 20 11.07 2.61 19.17
CA GLU A 20 9.78 3.07 18.64
C GLU A 20 8.95 3.76 19.73
N ALA A 21 8.84 3.15 20.92
CA ALA A 21 8.15 3.76 22.04
C ALA A 21 8.77 5.11 22.45
N TYR A 22 10.11 5.19 22.46
CA TYR A 22 10.85 6.43 22.74
C TYR A 22 10.55 7.51 21.70
N LEU A 23 10.57 7.19 20.40
CA LEU A 23 10.24 8.13 19.33
C LEU A 23 8.80 8.64 19.43
N LEU A 24 7.84 7.76 19.76
CA LEU A 24 6.44 8.13 19.94
C LEU A 24 6.22 9.03 21.16
N GLU A 25 6.97 8.83 22.24
CA GLU A 25 6.92 9.68 23.44
C GLU A 25 7.54 11.06 23.20
N HIS A 26 8.63 11.11 22.42
CA HIS A 26 9.42 12.33 22.20
C HIS A 26 9.04 13.09 20.92
N THR A 27 8.06 12.62 20.16
CA THR A 27 7.53 13.31 18.97
C THR A 27 6.04 13.62 19.15
N PRO A 28 5.69 14.81 19.65
CA PRO A 28 4.30 15.20 19.87
C PRO A 28 3.46 15.09 18.59
N GLY A 29 2.28 14.48 18.71
CA GLY A 29 1.35 14.31 17.60
C GLY A 29 1.70 13.18 16.61
N LEU A 30 2.82 12.46 16.79
CA LEU A 30 3.18 11.33 15.93
C LEU A 30 2.15 10.20 16.01
N ARG A 31 1.75 9.81 17.23
CA ARG A 31 0.69 8.81 17.43
C ARG A 31 -0.64 9.19 16.77
N ASP A 32 -1.05 10.45 16.92
CA ASP A 32 -2.30 10.94 16.35
C ASP A 32 -2.22 11.02 14.82
N HIS A 33 -1.06 11.40 14.28
CA HIS A 33 -0.79 11.40 12.85
C HIS A 33 -0.85 9.98 12.27
N ASP A 34 -0.18 9.01 12.88
CA ASP A 34 -0.18 7.61 12.44
C ASP A 34 -1.61 7.02 12.47
N ALA A 35 -2.36 7.30 13.55
CA ALA A 35 -3.75 6.89 13.67
C ALA A 35 -4.64 7.54 12.59
N ALA A 36 -4.44 8.82 12.30
CA ALA A 36 -5.16 9.54 11.25
C ALA A 36 -4.80 9.01 9.85
N GLN A 37 -3.52 8.72 9.60
CA GLN A 37 -3.05 8.13 8.35
C GLN A 37 -3.69 6.76 8.14
N HIS A 38 -3.64 5.90 9.16
CA HIS A 38 -4.20 4.55 9.08
C HIS A 38 -5.70 4.60 8.72
N ARG A 39 -6.48 5.43 9.43
CA ARG A 39 -7.92 5.60 9.15
C ARG A 39 -8.16 6.13 7.74
N ALA A 40 -7.40 7.15 7.31
CA ALA A 40 -7.55 7.72 5.97
C ALA A 40 -7.21 6.69 4.88
N PHE A 41 -6.20 5.86 5.10
CA PHE A 41 -5.77 4.86 4.12
C PHE A 41 -6.78 3.72 4.00
N LEU A 42 -7.36 3.27 5.10
CA LEU A 42 -8.48 2.32 5.07
C LEU A 42 -9.67 2.88 4.27
N GLN A 43 -10.05 4.13 4.52
CA GLN A 43 -11.14 4.77 3.77
C GLN A 43 -10.82 4.88 2.26
N ILE A 44 -9.57 5.22 1.91
CA ILE A 44 -9.13 5.28 0.51
C ILE A 44 -9.20 3.90 -0.14
N GLU A 45 -8.86 2.84 0.58
CA GLU A 45 -8.97 1.46 0.09
C GLU A 45 -10.44 1.09 -0.14
N ASP A 46 -11.32 1.33 0.83
CA ASP A 46 -12.76 1.10 0.71
C ASP A 46 -13.36 1.86 -0.49
N ASP A 47 -13.02 3.14 -0.65
CA ASP A 47 -13.43 3.95 -1.78
C ASP A 47 -12.92 3.36 -3.12
N ALA A 48 -11.71 2.80 -3.14
CA ALA A 48 -11.14 2.16 -4.31
C ALA A 48 -11.88 0.87 -4.68
N TYR A 49 -12.28 0.08 -3.69
CA TYR A 49 -13.11 -1.11 -3.88
C TYR A 49 -14.50 -0.75 -4.39
N GLY A 50 -15.13 0.30 -3.85
CA GLY A 50 -16.42 0.80 -4.31
C GLY A 50 -16.38 1.33 -5.75
N ARG A 51 -15.31 2.03 -6.15
CA ARG A 51 -15.16 2.56 -7.51
C ARG A 51 -14.73 1.54 -8.55
N TYR A 52 -13.92 0.55 -8.15
CA TYR A 52 -13.39 -0.48 -9.01
C TYR A 52 -13.71 -1.84 -8.41
N PRO A 53 -14.98 -2.27 -8.43
CA PRO A 53 -15.37 -3.59 -7.93
C PRO A 53 -14.74 -4.70 -8.77
N ASP A 54 -14.57 -5.87 -8.18
CA ASP A 54 -14.12 -7.04 -8.93
C ASP A 54 -15.15 -7.39 -10.01
N PRO A 55 -14.72 -7.77 -11.23
CA PRO A 55 -15.64 -8.06 -12.31
C PRO A 55 -16.49 -9.29 -11.99
N THR A 56 -17.78 -9.17 -12.21
CA THR A 56 -18.74 -10.26 -12.06
C THR A 56 -18.67 -11.22 -13.25
N PRO A 57 -19.23 -12.44 -13.13
CA PRO A 57 -19.38 -13.34 -14.27
C PRO A 57 -20.14 -12.69 -15.44
N ASP A 58 -21.13 -11.83 -15.15
CA ASP A 58 -21.90 -11.11 -16.17
C ASP A 58 -21.04 -10.07 -16.89
N ASP A 59 -20.13 -9.38 -16.19
CA ASP A 59 -19.18 -8.45 -16.81
C ASP A 59 -18.22 -9.18 -17.75
N ILE A 60 -17.80 -10.38 -17.37
CA ILE A 60 -16.96 -11.25 -18.20
C ILE A 60 -17.73 -11.69 -19.45
N ALA A 61 -18.95 -12.18 -19.28
CA ALA A 61 -19.81 -12.61 -20.39
C ALA A 61 -20.13 -11.44 -21.34
N ALA A 62 -20.41 -10.25 -20.80
CA ALA A 62 -20.62 -9.04 -21.59
C ALA A 62 -19.38 -8.63 -22.37
N ALA A 63 -18.18 -8.75 -21.79
CA ALA A 63 -16.93 -8.49 -22.48
C ALA A 63 -16.67 -9.49 -23.63
N GLU A 64 -16.97 -10.77 -23.42
CA GLU A 64 -16.89 -11.80 -24.46
C GLU A 64 -17.87 -11.53 -25.60
N ALA A 65 -19.12 -11.23 -25.27
CA ALA A 65 -20.16 -10.91 -26.25
C ALA A 65 -19.82 -9.65 -27.06
N ALA A 66 -19.32 -8.60 -26.38
CA ALA A 66 -18.86 -7.39 -27.03
C ALA A 66 -17.69 -7.67 -27.98
N GLU A 67 -16.74 -8.52 -27.60
CA GLU A 67 -15.64 -8.92 -28.48
C GLU A 67 -16.14 -9.72 -29.69
N ALA A 68 -17.09 -10.64 -29.49
CA ALA A 68 -17.67 -11.45 -30.54
C ALA A 68 -18.48 -10.63 -31.55
N ALA A 69 -19.08 -9.52 -31.12
CA ALA A 69 -19.81 -8.59 -31.97
C ALA A 69 -18.88 -7.70 -32.83
N LEU A 70 -17.58 -7.65 -32.55
CA LEU A 70 -16.64 -6.85 -33.35
C LEU A 70 -16.38 -7.51 -34.72
N PRO A 71 -16.36 -6.73 -35.81
CA PRO A 71 -15.85 -7.20 -37.09
C PRO A 71 -14.42 -7.74 -36.94
N ALA A 72 -14.07 -8.80 -37.67
CA ALA A 72 -12.79 -9.50 -37.53
C ALA A 72 -11.58 -8.56 -37.43
N ARG A 73 -11.47 -7.57 -38.33
CA ARG A 73 -10.39 -6.57 -38.31
C ARG A 73 -10.29 -5.78 -37.00
N LYS A 74 -11.43 -5.37 -36.43
CA LYS A 74 -11.49 -4.63 -35.16
C LYS A 74 -11.15 -5.54 -33.98
N ARG A 75 -11.59 -6.80 -34.03
CA ARG A 75 -11.24 -7.79 -33.00
C ARG A 75 -9.73 -8.02 -32.94
N THR A 76 -9.08 -8.20 -34.09
CA THR A 76 -7.62 -8.39 -34.16
C THR A 76 -6.86 -7.17 -33.65
N GLU A 77 -7.32 -5.95 -33.97
CA GLU A 77 -6.71 -4.70 -33.46
C GLU A 77 -6.78 -4.61 -31.92
N VAL A 78 -7.95 -4.92 -31.36
CA VAL A 78 -8.16 -4.93 -29.91
C VAL A 78 -7.26 -5.97 -29.23
N GLN A 79 -7.19 -7.17 -29.80
CA GLN A 79 -6.33 -8.24 -29.32
C GLN A 79 -4.84 -7.87 -29.43
N LEU A 80 -4.40 -7.25 -30.52
CA LEU A 80 -3.02 -6.78 -30.71
C LEU A 80 -2.57 -5.81 -29.61
N ARG A 81 -3.44 -4.86 -29.22
CA ARG A 81 -3.18 -3.95 -28.10
C ARG A 81 -3.06 -4.68 -26.76
N ARG A 82 -3.61 -5.89 -26.66
CA ARG A 82 -3.73 -6.74 -25.48
C ARG A 82 -2.90 -8.02 -25.58
N SER A 83 -1.80 -7.99 -26.34
CA SER A 83 -0.88 -9.12 -26.52
C SER A 83 -1.57 -10.40 -27.04
N PHE A 84 -2.50 -10.24 -27.98
CA PHE A 84 -3.33 -11.30 -28.58
C PHE A 84 -4.25 -12.06 -27.62
N VAL A 85 -4.57 -11.48 -26.47
CA VAL A 85 -5.45 -12.09 -25.48
C VAL A 85 -6.85 -11.46 -25.51
N LEU A 86 -7.87 -12.28 -25.25
CA LEU A 86 -9.28 -11.87 -25.21
C LEU A 86 -9.52 -10.75 -24.18
N LEU A 87 -10.52 -9.91 -24.46
CA LEU A 87 -10.90 -8.78 -23.62
C LEU A 87 -11.21 -9.22 -22.18
N ALA A 88 -12.01 -10.29 -22.05
CA ALA A 88 -12.47 -10.86 -20.80
C ALA A 88 -11.32 -11.25 -19.84
N VAL A 89 -10.23 -11.80 -20.37
CA VAL A 89 -9.07 -12.23 -19.58
C VAL A 89 -8.34 -11.05 -18.95
N HIS A 90 -8.35 -9.88 -19.60
CA HIS A 90 -7.68 -8.68 -19.09
C HIS A 90 -8.48 -7.95 -18.04
N LEU A 91 -9.81 -8.10 -18.02
CA LEU A 91 -10.72 -7.33 -17.18
C LEU A 91 -10.35 -7.36 -15.68
N PRO A 92 -10.06 -8.50 -15.04
CA PRO A 92 -9.64 -8.52 -13.64
C PRO A 92 -8.31 -7.79 -13.40
N SER A 93 -7.38 -7.92 -14.35
CA SER A 93 -6.07 -7.26 -14.24
C SER A 93 -6.17 -5.74 -14.38
N GLU A 94 -7.06 -5.25 -15.24
CA GLU A 94 -7.33 -3.83 -15.46
C GLU A 94 -8.00 -3.21 -14.23
N VAL A 95 -8.99 -3.88 -13.65
CA VAL A 95 -9.63 -3.47 -12.38
C VAL A 95 -8.60 -3.37 -11.26
N ARG A 96 -7.78 -4.40 -11.05
CA ARG A 96 -6.72 -4.40 -10.03
C ARG A 96 -5.72 -3.27 -10.22
N ARG A 97 -5.29 -3.03 -11.47
CA ARG A 97 -4.37 -1.91 -11.80
C ARG A 97 -5.01 -0.56 -11.51
N SER A 98 -6.28 -0.38 -11.88
CA SER A 98 -7.03 0.86 -11.62
C SER A 98 -7.20 1.11 -10.13
N ARG A 99 -7.61 0.09 -9.36
CA ARG A 99 -7.72 0.15 -7.89
C ARG A 99 -6.38 0.55 -7.26
N LYS A 100 -5.29 -0.13 -7.63
CA LYS A 100 -3.93 0.19 -7.13
C LYS A 100 -3.52 1.62 -7.44
N ARG A 101 -3.74 2.10 -8.68
CA ARG A 101 -3.39 3.47 -9.08
C ARG A 101 -4.20 4.51 -8.30
N PHE A 102 -5.47 4.24 -8.07
CA PHE A 102 -6.34 5.10 -7.26
C PHE A 102 -5.81 5.21 -5.83
N VAL A 103 -5.61 4.08 -5.15
CA VAL A 103 -5.09 4.04 -3.76
C VAL A 103 -3.77 4.82 -3.67
N GLN A 104 -2.80 4.53 -4.54
CA GLN A 104 -1.50 5.20 -4.52
C GLN A 104 -1.59 6.70 -4.75
N ARG A 105 -2.45 7.15 -5.67
CA ARG A 105 -2.64 8.58 -5.94
C ARG A 105 -3.21 9.30 -4.72
N HIS A 106 -4.22 8.70 -4.08
CA HIS A 106 -4.90 9.29 -2.93
C HIS A 106 -4.03 9.26 -1.67
N GLN A 107 -3.31 8.17 -1.40
CA GLN A 107 -2.33 8.09 -0.31
C GLN A 107 -1.22 9.14 -0.47
N ARG A 108 -0.70 9.32 -1.68
CA ARG A 108 0.30 10.38 -1.96
C ARG A 108 -0.27 11.79 -1.74
N ALA A 109 -1.51 12.03 -2.14
CA ALA A 109 -2.16 13.31 -1.92
C ALA A 109 -2.37 13.58 -0.42
N TRP A 110 -2.78 12.57 0.34
CA TRP A 110 -2.92 12.65 1.79
C TRP A 110 -1.57 12.93 2.47
N ASN A 111 -0.51 12.18 2.13
CA ASN A 111 0.83 12.39 2.67
C ASN A 111 1.39 13.79 2.35
N ARG A 112 1.05 14.33 1.18
CA ARG A 112 1.45 15.69 0.79
C ARG A 112 0.71 16.77 1.58
N ALA A 113 -0.55 16.52 1.92
CA ALA A 113 -1.38 17.45 2.70
C ALA A 113 -1.10 17.35 4.21
N ASN A 114 -0.61 16.21 4.69
CA ASN A 114 -0.36 15.91 6.11
C ASN A 114 1.09 15.45 6.30
N PRO A 115 2.06 16.39 6.34
CA PRO A 115 3.47 16.05 6.56
C PRO A 115 3.66 15.26 7.85
N THR A 116 4.59 14.29 7.83
CA THR A 116 4.94 13.53 9.05
C THR A 116 5.56 14.44 10.10
N PRO A 117 5.14 14.35 11.39
CA PRO A 117 5.78 15.06 12.49
C PRO A 117 7.22 14.59 12.72
N LEU A 118 7.50 13.30 12.47
CA LEU A 118 8.82 12.70 12.61
C LEU A 118 9.63 12.93 11.34
N THR A 119 10.42 13.99 11.33
CA THR A 119 11.38 14.24 10.24
C THR A 119 12.64 13.41 10.45
N TRP A 120 13.39 13.17 9.37
CA TRP A 120 14.66 12.44 9.43
C TRP A 120 15.67 13.05 10.42
N GLU A 121 15.72 14.38 10.53
CA GLU A 121 16.62 15.06 11.46
C GLU A 121 16.22 14.83 12.92
N VAL A 122 14.91 14.85 13.20
CA VAL A 122 14.35 14.58 14.53
C VAL A 122 14.58 13.13 14.90
N GLU A 123 14.25 12.20 14.01
CA GLU A 123 14.47 10.77 14.21
C GLU A 123 15.93 10.45 14.51
N ARG A 124 16.87 11.03 13.74
CA ARG A 124 18.30 10.83 13.95
C ARG A 124 18.76 11.37 15.30
N THR A 125 18.26 12.53 15.70
CA THR A 125 18.59 13.16 17.00
C THR A 125 18.07 12.34 18.17
N LEU A 126 16.81 11.91 18.10
CA LEU A 126 16.17 11.10 19.14
C LEU A 126 16.78 9.70 19.22
N THR A 127 17.10 9.08 18.09
CA THR A 127 17.78 7.79 18.06
C THR A 127 19.15 7.90 18.73
N ALA A 128 19.93 8.94 18.42
CA ALA A 128 21.22 9.14 19.07
C ALA A 128 21.07 9.37 20.60
N ALA A 129 20.07 10.14 21.02
CA ALA A 129 19.77 10.35 22.44
C ALA A 129 19.42 9.03 23.15
N PHE A 130 18.57 8.20 22.54
CA PHE A 130 18.21 6.88 23.03
C PHE A 130 19.43 5.96 23.17
N MET A 131 20.27 5.87 22.14
CA MET A 131 21.48 5.03 22.17
C MET A 131 22.48 5.48 23.25
N ASN A 132 22.55 6.77 23.54
CA ASN A 132 23.42 7.31 24.59
C ASN A 132 22.85 7.09 26.01
N ALA A 133 21.53 6.95 26.14
CA ALA A 133 20.85 6.66 27.40
C ALA A 133 20.89 5.16 27.76
N ASP A 134 20.73 4.28 26.78
CA ASP A 134 20.78 2.81 26.94
C ASP A 134 22.21 2.25 27.11
N GLY A 135 23.24 3.04 26.80
CA GLY A 135 24.65 2.67 26.90
C GLY A 135 25.31 2.95 28.25
N ARG A 136 24.53 3.31 29.29
CA ARG A 136 25.00 3.52 30.67
C ARG A 136 24.51 2.42 31.60
#